data_AF-A0A8X7V9G1-F1
#
_entry.id   AF-A0A8X7V9G1-F1
#
_cell.length_a   1.000
_cell.length_b   1.000
_cell.length_c   1.000
_cell.angle_alpha   90.00
_cell.angle_beta   90.00
_cell.angle_gamma   90.00
#
_symmetry.space_group_name_H-M   'P 1'
#
loop_
_entity.id
_entity.type
_entity.pdbx_description
1 polymer ?
#
loop_
_entity_poly.entity_id
_entity_poly.type
_entity_poly.pdbx_seq_one_letter_code
_entity_poly.pdbx_strand_id
1 'polypeptide(L)'
;MDKGKAVMGTGRKSAVDFSDKSNVPSSRDILDPSGFPRASLEQLYCDTCKKFLADRLVEGSCPFKECNYDSARGDQCEKCGKLLNPTELKDPRCKVKKSERVYHSHQSRAFLSHGRAHSHQSRTLLYACV
;
A
#
# COMPACT_ATOMS: atom_id res chain seq x y z
N MET A 1 54.75 3.28 39.57
CA MET A 1 54.06 3.61 38.31
C MET A 1 54.01 2.34 37.50
N ASP A 2 52.84 1.74 37.32
CA ASP A 2 52.44 1.13 36.05
C ASP A 2 50.93 0.89 36.08
N LYS A 3 50.25 1.42 35.07
CA LYS A 3 48.79 1.53 34.99
C LYS A 3 48.23 0.23 34.41
N GLY A 4 47.45 -0.51 35.20
CA GLY A 4 46.66 -1.64 34.72
C GLY A 4 45.66 -1.18 33.65
N LYS A 5 45.87 -1.61 32.41
CA LYS A 5 45.01 -1.28 31.27
C LYS A 5 43.93 -2.35 31.14
N ALA A 6 42.71 -2.02 31.57
CA ALA A 6 41.52 -2.81 31.27
C ALA A 6 41.25 -2.78 29.76
N VAL A 7 41.29 -3.93 29.10
CA VAL A 7 40.75 -4.10 27.75
C VAL A 7 39.29 -4.53 27.88
N MET A 8 38.37 -3.64 27.52
CA MET A 8 36.97 -3.97 27.37
C MET A 8 36.82 -4.93 26.19
N GLY A 9 36.48 -6.19 26.48
CA GLY A 9 36.12 -7.18 25.47
C GLY A 9 34.90 -6.70 24.70
N THR A 10 35.10 -6.41 23.43
CA THR A 10 34.09 -5.97 22.47
C THR A 10 32.95 -6.99 22.35
N GLY A 11 31.72 -6.51 22.58
CA GLY A 11 30.48 -6.96 21.96
C GLY A 11 30.29 -8.47 21.79
N ARG A 12 29.49 -9.08 22.66
CA ARG A 12 28.76 -10.30 22.30
C ARG A 12 27.76 -9.96 21.20
N LYS A 13 28.23 -10.12 19.96
CA LYS A 13 27.49 -10.33 18.73
C LYS A 13 26.29 -11.25 18.97
N SER A 14 25.09 -10.68 19.13
CA SER A 14 23.85 -11.39 18.85
C SER A 14 23.61 -11.32 17.34
N ALA A 15 24.31 -12.17 16.59
CA ALA A 15 23.90 -12.48 15.22
C ALA A 15 22.80 -13.54 15.34
N VAL A 16 21.55 -13.09 15.37
CA VAL A 16 20.43 -13.98 15.06
C VAL A 16 20.44 -14.16 13.55
N ASP A 17 21.00 -15.27 13.09
CA ASP A 17 20.83 -15.71 11.70
C ASP A 17 19.35 -16.03 11.48
N PHE A 18 18.60 -15.08 10.94
CA PHE A 18 17.28 -15.29 10.35
C PHE A 18 17.43 -16.08 9.04
N SER A 19 17.96 -17.30 9.12
CA SER A 19 17.83 -18.27 8.05
C SER A 19 16.44 -18.87 8.14
N ASP A 20 15.46 -18.25 7.48
CA ASP A 20 14.13 -18.82 7.27
C ASP A 20 14.27 -20.11 6.47
N LYS A 21 14.43 -21.24 7.16
CA LYS A 21 14.30 -22.60 6.61
C LYS A 21 12.83 -22.95 6.38
N SER A 22 12.02 -21.98 5.97
CA SER A 22 10.65 -22.24 5.57
C SER A 22 10.70 -22.90 4.20
N ASN A 23 10.46 -24.21 4.17
CA ASN A 23 10.21 -24.98 2.95
C ASN A 23 8.82 -24.58 2.42
N VAL A 24 8.66 -23.30 2.09
CA VAL A 24 7.45 -22.78 1.47
C VAL A 24 7.57 -23.13 0.00
N PRO A 25 6.63 -23.91 -0.57
CA PRO A 25 6.61 -24.13 -2.00
C PRO A 25 6.60 -22.76 -2.69
N SER A 26 7.34 -22.65 -3.80
CA SER A 26 7.35 -21.46 -4.63
C SER A 26 5.90 -21.05 -4.89
N SER A 27 5.57 -19.78 -4.73
CA SER A 27 4.20 -19.24 -4.89
C SER A 27 3.55 -19.50 -6.26
N ARG A 28 4.27 -20.17 -7.17
CA ARG A 28 3.85 -20.57 -8.50
C ARG A 28 3.05 -21.88 -8.53
N ASP A 29 3.10 -22.71 -7.48
CA ASP A 29 2.45 -24.03 -7.44
C ASP A 29 1.11 -24.05 -6.67
N ILE A 30 0.68 -22.90 -6.13
CA ILE A 30 -0.63 -22.77 -5.49
C ILE A 30 -1.63 -22.44 -6.60
N LEU A 31 -2.35 -23.45 -7.10
CA LEU A 31 -3.55 -23.21 -7.88
C LEU A 31 -4.47 -22.29 -7.06
N ASP A 32 -4.91 -21.20 -7.69
CA ASP A 32 -5.80 -20.21 -7.09
C ASP A 32 -7.00 -20.93 -6.44
N PRO A 33 -7.09 -20.96 -5.11
CA PRO A 33 -8.13 -21.71 -4.42
C PRO A 33 -9.51 -21.25 -4.90
N SER A 34 -10.32 -22.20 -5.35
CA SER A 34 -11.63 -22.01 -5.99
C SER A 34 -12.74 -21.51 -5.05
N GLY A 35 -12.39 -20.65 -4.09
CA GLY A 35 -13.29 -20.06 -3.09
C GLY A 35 -13.08 -18.56 -2.86
N PHE A 36 -12.17 -17.91 -3.59
CA PHE A 36 -11.92 -16.47 -3.45
C PHE A 36 -12.75 -15.68 -4.47
N PRO A 37 -13.59 -14.73 -4.03
CA PRO A 37 -14.29 -13.85 -4.96
C PRO A 37 -13.28 -13.01 -5.75
N ARG A 38 -13.40 -13.03 -7.07
CA ARG A 38 -12.66 -12.14 -7.97
C ARG A 38 -13.45 -10.84 -8.15
N ALA A 39 -12.79 -9.70 -8.00
CA ALA A 39 -13.35 -8.41 -8.34
C ALA A 39 -12.40 -7.62 -9.25
N SER A 40 -12.98 -6.86 -10.17
CA SER A 40 -12.26 -5.92 -11.03
C SER A 40 -12.07 -4.60 -10.29
N LEU A 41 -10.82 -4.17 -10.10
CA LEU A 41 -10.47 -2.85 -9.57
C LEU A 41 -9.91 -1.97 -10.68
N GLU A 42 -10.16 -0.67 -10.58
CA GLU A 42 -9.43 0.34 -11.36
C GLU A 42 -8.06 0.58 -10.72
N GLN A 43 -7.02 0.49 -11.54
CA GLN A 43 -5.66 0.78 -11.14
C GLN A 43 -4.92 1.50 -12.28
N LEU A 44 -3.97 2.35 -11.93
CA LEU A 44 -3.18 3.08 -12.91
C LEU A 44 -2.16 2.15 -13.58
N TYR A 45 -2.10 2.23 -14.91
CA TYR A 45 -1.16 1.49 -15.74
C TYR A 45 -0.18 2.45 -16.42
N CYS A 46 1.07 2.03 -16.53
CA CYS A 46 2.13 2.74 -17.23
C CYS A 46 2.64 1.92 -18.41
N ASP A 47 2.52 2.47 -19.61
CA ASP A 47 2.92 1.80 -20.86
C ASP A 47 4.42 1.54 -20.93
N THR A 48 5.24 2.50 -20.49
CA THR A 48 6.70 2.39 -20.54
C THR A 48 7.24 1.33 -19.59
N CYS A 49 6.65 1.23 -18.40
CA CYS A 49 7.03 0.20 -17.43
C CYS A 49 6.30 -1.14 -17.67
N LYS A 50 5.33 -1.17 -18.59
CA LYS A 50 4.41 -2.29 -18.87
C LYS A 50 3.84 -2.95 -17.61
N LYS A 51 3.54 -2.15 -16.60
CA LYS A 51 3.13 -2.63 -15.27
C LYS A 51 2.10 -1.71 -14.64
N PHE A 52 1.28 -2.30 -13.77
CA PHE A 52 0.39 -1.57 -12.89
C PHE A 52 1.20 -0.86 -11.82
N LEU A 53 0.92 0.43 -11.63
CA LEU A 53 1.58 1.25 -10.62
C LEU A 53 0.85 1.11 -9.29
N ALA A 54 1.62 1.08 -8.21
CA ALA A 54 1.09 1.28 -6.87
C ALA A 54 0.96 2.78 -6.59
N ASP A 55 0.09 3.16 -5.67
CA ASP A 55 -0.24 4.55 -5.33
C ASP A 55 1.02 5.38 -4.98
N ARG A 56 1.99 4.74 -4.32
CA ARG A 56 3.30 5.33 -3.95
C ARG A 56 4.20 5.70 -5.15
N LEU A 57 3.94 5.13 -6.32
CA LEU A 57 4.68 5.39 -7.56
C LEU A 57 4.00 6.42 -8.46
N VAL A 58 2.89 6.99 -8.00
CA VAL A 58 2.10 7.98 -8.73
C VAL A 58 2.25 9.32 -8.03
N GLU A 59 2.66 10.33 -8.79
CA GLU A 59 2.77 11.71 -8.35
C GLU A 59 1.95 12.59 -9.30
N GLY A 60 1.36 13.67 -8.80
CA GLY A 60 0.58 14.57 -9.65
C GLY A 60 0.06 15.78 -8.89
N SER A 61 -0.77 16.57 -9.56
CA SER A 61 -1.33 17.77 -8.98
C SER A 61 -2.55 17.47 -8.10
N CYS A 62 -2.54 18.00 -6.88
CA CYS A 62 -3.62 17.86 -5.90
C CYS A 62 -4.95 18.42 -6.45
N PRO A 63 -6.07 17.68 -6.38
CA PRO A 63 -7.34 18.13 -6.92
C PRO A 63 -7.96 19.28 -6.11
N PHE A 64 -7.59 19.42 -4.83
CA PHE A 64 -8.09 20.45 -3.93
C PHE A 64 -7.62 21.85 -4.37
N LYS A 65 -8.58 22.74 -4.64
CA LYS A 65 -8.34 24.12 -5.09
C LYS A 65 -7.56 24.97 -4.08
N GLU A 66 -7.68 24.67 -2.79
CA GLU A 66 -6.97 25.36 -1.71
C GLU A 66 -5.47 25.02 -1.67
N CYS A 67 -5.08 23.89 -2.26
CA CYS A 67 -3.74 23.34 -2.15
C CYS A 67 -2.94 23.55 -3.44
N ASN A 68 -3.50 23.13 -4.58
CA ASN A 68 -2.90 23.20 -5.91
C ASN A 68 -1.40 22.83 -5.94
N TYR A 69 -1.06 21.73 -5.28
CA TYR A 69 0.32 21.26 -5.14
C TYR A 69 0.62 20.25 -6.25
N ASP A 70 1.64 20.50 -7.07
CA ASP A 70 1.92 19.74 -8.30
C ASP A 70 2.65 18.40 -8.11
N SER A 71 3.17 18.15 -6.90
CA SER A 71 3.93 16.95 -6.56
C SER A 71 3.27 16.15 -5.44
N ALA A 72 1.93 16.16 -5.38
CA ALA A 72 1.18 15.36 -4.42
C ALA A 72 1.32 13.87 -4.74
N ARG A 73 1.38 13.03 -3.71
CA ARG A 73 1.37 11.57 -3.90
C ARG A 73 -0.06 11.07 -4.03
N GLY A 74 -0.20 9.90 -4.63
CA GLY A 74 -1.49 9.24 -4.82
C GLY A 74 -2.21 8.87 -3.54
N ASP A 75 -1.51 8.73 -2.40
CA ASP A 75 -2.05 8.33 -1.10
C ASP A 75 -2.23 9.51 -0.13
N GLN A 76 -1.27 10.45 -0.11
CA GLN A 76 -1.31 11.60 0.79
C GLN A 76 -0.66 12.83 0.15
N CYS A 77 -1.30 13.99 0.33
CA CYS A 77 -0.71 15.26 -0.04
C CYS A 77 0.17 15.82 1.09
N GLU A 78 1.44 16.12 0.79
CA GLU A 78 2.41 16.69 1.75
C GLU A 78 2.02 18.11 2.21
N LYS A 79 1.29 18.87 1.39
CA LYS A 79 0.91 20.27 1.70
C LYS A 79 -0.36 20.38 2.53
N CYS A 80 -1.40 19.57 2.25
CA CYS A 80 -2.66 19.63 2.99
C CYS A 80 -2.88 18.48 3.97
N GLY A 81 -2.02 17.47 3.97
CA GLY A 81 -2.11 16.28 4.84
C GLY A 81 -3.30 15.36 4.56
N LYS A 82 -4.15 15.70 3.57
CA LYS A 82 -5.35 14.92 3.23
C LYS A 82 -4.99 13.62 2.52
N LEU A 83 -5.77 12.59 2.82
CA LEU A 83 -5.76 11.34 2.09
C LEU A 83 -6.37 11.56 0.70
N LEU A 84 -5.68 11.06 -0.31
CA LEU A 84 -6.07 11.14 -1.70
C LEU A 84 -6.13 9.73 -2.29
N ASN A 85 -6.86 9.61 -3.40
CA ASN A 85 -6.77 8.44 -4.27
C ASN A 85 -5.98 8.81 -5.53
N PRO A 86 -5.13 7.91 -6.05
CA PRO A 86 -4.32 8.17 -7.24
C PRO A 86 -5.17 8.45 -8.49
N THR A 87 -6.40 7.90 -8.54
CA THR A 87 -7.40 8.11 -9.60
C THR A 87 -7.93 9.55 -9.66
N GLU A 88 -7.90 10.27 -8.53
CA GLU A 88 -8.44 11.64 -8.41
C GLU A 88 -7.38 12.73 -8.62
N LEU A 89 -6.11 12.36 -8.78
CA LEU A 89 -5.02 13.31 -9.03
C LEU A 89 -5.15 13.92 -10.43
N LYS A 90 -4.87 15.22 -10.52
CA LYS A 90 -4.76 15.93 -11.81
C LYS A 90 -3.38 15.69 -12.39
N ASP A 91 -3.31 15.38 -13.68
CA ASP A 91 -2.06 15.06 -14.38
C ASP A 91 -1.19 14.03 -13.62
N PRO A 92 -1.71 12.80 -13.41
CA PRO A 92 -0.94 11.76 -12.73
C PRO A 92 0.27 11.37 -13.60
N ARG A 93 1.42 11.28 -12.96
CA ARG A 93 2.72 10.95 -13.56
C ARG A 93 3.35 9.79 -12.81
N CYS A 94 4.12 8.99 -13.54
CA CYS A 94 4.89 7.93 -12.91
C CYS A 94 6.16 8.50 -12.26
N LYS A 95 6.37 8.25 -10.97
CA LYS A 95 7.59 8.64 -10.24
C LYS A 95 8.87 8.06 -10.87
N VAL A 96 8.78 6.82 -11.40
CA VAL A 96 9.91 6.12 -12.02
C VAL A 96 10.29 6.78 -13.36
N LYS A 97 9.29 7.24 -14.11
CA LYS A 97 9.44 7.88 -15.42
C LYS A 97 8.59 9.14 -15.46
N LYS A 98 9.16 10.26 -15.00
CA LYS A 98 8.48 11.56 -14.83
C LYS A 98 7.83 12.13 -16.10
N SER A 99 8.19 11.62 -17.27
CA SER A 99 7.73 12.11 -18.58
C SER A 99 6.53 11.36 -19.16
N GLU A 100 6.03 10.31 -18.49
CA GLU A 100 5.04 9.42 -19.08
C GLU A 100 3.62 9.65 -18.54
N ARG A 101 2.63 9.61 -19.44
CA ARG A 101 1.20 9.60 -19.13
C ARG A 101 0.82 8.23 -18.53
N VAL A 102 -0.01 8.24 -17.49
CA VAL A 102 -0.62 7.02 -16.93
C VAL A 102 -2.10 6.96 -17.30
N TYR A 103 -2.63 5.75 -17.42
CA TYR A 103 -4.02 5.51 -17.83
C TYR A 103 -4.75 4.64 -16.79
N HIS A 104 -6.08 4.77 -16.75
CA HIS A 104 -6.93 3.91 -15.93
C HIS A 104 -7.10 2.56 -16.62
N SER A 105 -6.80 1.48 -15.91
CA SER A 105 -7.00 0.11 -16.40
C SER A 105 -7.71 -0.72 -15.35
N HIS A 106 -8.53 -1.68 -15.79
CA HIS A 106 -9.14 -2.65 -14.90
C HIS A 106 -8.22 -3.85 -14.69
N GLN A 107 -8.03 -4.26 -13.43
CA GLN A 107 -7.32 -5.49 -13.05
C GLN A 107 -8.22 -6.38 -12.20
N SER A 108 -8.37 -7.65 -12.59
CA SER A 108 -9.06 -8.66 -11.79
C SER A 108 -8.13 -9.17 -10.68
N ARG A 109 -8.49 -8.92 -9.41
CA ARG A 109 -7.79 -9.48 -8.23
C ARG A 109 -8.73 -10.38 -7.45
N ALA A 110 -8.19 -11.47 -6.91
CA ALA A 110 -8.86 -12.30 -5.93
C ALA A 110 -8.78 -11.62 -4.56
N PHE A 111 -9.90 -11.54 -3.84
CA PHE A 111 -9.96 -10.94 -2.51
C PHE A 111 -10.17 -12.01 -1.46
N LEU A 112 -9.39 -11.94 -0.38
CA LEU A 112 -9.70 -12.71 0.82
C LEU A 112 -10.92 -12.08 1.49
N SER A 113 -12.06 -12.74 1.37
CA SER A 113 -13.27 -12.38 2.10
C SER A 113 -13.01 -12.55 3.59
N HIS A 114 -12.64 -11.46 4.27
CA HIS A 114 -12.74 -11.41 5.72
C HIS A 114 -14.24 -11.42 6.02
N GLY A 115 -14.73 -12.57 6.49
CA GLY A 115 -16.15 -12.79 6.73
C GLY A 115 -16.75 -11.61 7.47
N ARG A 116 -17.90 -11.13 7.00
CA ARG A 116 -18.76 -10.23 7.76
C ARG A 116 -19.00 -10.89 9.12
N ALA A 117 -18.29 -10.44 10.15
CA ALA A 117 -18.78 -10.60 11.50
C ALA A 117 -20.11 -9.85 11.50
N HIS A 118 -21.21 -10.59 11.47
CA HIS A 118 -22.53 -10.04 11.75
C HIS A 118 -22.46 -9.44 13.15
N SER A 119 -22.21 -8.14 13.23
CA SER A 119 -22.44 -7.38 14.45
C SER A 119 -23.94 -7.36 14.66
N HIS A 120 -24.42 -8.34 15.40
CA HIS A 120 -25.72 -8.34 16.03
C HIS A 120 -25.69 -7.24 17.10
N GLN A 121 -25.72 -5.96 16.69
CA GLN A 121 -25.71 -4.84 17.61
C GLN A 121 -27.09 -4.18 17.64
N SER A 122 -27.72 -4.41 18.80
CA SER A 122 -28.71 -3.54 19.45
C SER A 122 -30.04 -3.32 18.73
N ARG A 123 -31.01 -4.18 19.09
CA ARG A 123 -32.26 -3.67 19.66
C ARG A 123 -31.92 -2.59 20.69
N THR A 124 -32.55 -1.42 20.61
CA THR A 124 -33.07 -0.58 21.72
C THR A 124 -33.18 0.88 21.23
N LEU A 125 -34.43 1.30 20.94
CA LEU A 125 -35.00 2.66 21.06
C LEU A 125 -34.44 3.76 20.14
N LEU A 126 -35.17 4.77 19.68
CA LEU A 126 -36.57 5.18 19.66
C LEU A 126 -36.52 6.39 18.73
N TYR A 127 -37.37 6.49 17.71
CA TYR A 127 -37.81 7.80 17.24
C TYR A 127 -39.31 7.73 16.99
N ALA A 128 -40.00 8.53 17.77
CA ALA A 128 -41.44 8.71 17.80
C ALA A 128 -41.97 9.16 16.43
N CYS A 129 -43.00 8.48 15.96
CA CYS A 129 -43.99 9.05 15.07
C CYS A 129 -45.32 8.40 15.43
N VAL A 130 -46.35 9.23 15.50
CA VAL A 130 -47.72 9.06 16.07
C VAL A 130 -47.83 9.45 17.54
#